data_AF-A0A1Q3NBM6-F1
#
_entry.id   AF-A0A1Q3NBM6-F1
#
_cell.length_a   1.000
_cell.length_b   1.000
_cell.length_c   1.000
_cell.angle_alpha   90.00
_cell.angle_beta   90.00
_cell.angle_gamma   90.00
#
_symmetry.space_group_name_H-M   'P 1'
#
loop_
_entity.id
_entity.type
_entity.pdbx_description
1 polymer ?
#
loop_
_entity_poly.entity_id
_entity_poly.type
_entity_poly.pdbx_seq_one_letter_code
_entity_poly.pdbx_strand_id
1 'polypeptide(L)' 'MLTEAAVTGKEDDLRGLKENVVVGRLIPAGTGLAYHLERRRQEAEAAEFELHNDFSEVDQAFSQALNSDQF' A
#
# COMPACT_ATOMS: atom_id res chain seq x y z
N MET A 1 8.79 5.16 -21.87
CA MET A 1 8.31 4.51 -23.12
C MET A 1 7.75 3.13 -22.77
N LEU A 2 6.79 2.57 -23.55
CA LEU A 2 6.11 1.29 -23.22
C LEU A 2 7.05 0.07 -23.23
N THR A 3 8.02 0.04 -24.14
CA THR A 3 9.01 -1.05 -24.25
C THR A 3 9.86 -1.19 -22.98
N GLU A 4 10.31 -0.07 -22.43
CA GLU A 4 11.04 -0.03 -21.17
C GLU A 4 10.18 -0.49 -19.99
N ALA A 5 8.94 -0.02 -19.90
CA ALA A 5 8.02 -0.44 -18.85
C ALA A 5 7.75 -1.96 -18.88
N ALA A 6 7.62 -2.55 -20.07
CA ALA A 6 7.38 -3.98 -20.24
C ALA A 6 8.60 -4.83 -19.84
N VAL A 7 9.82 -4.40 -20.20
CA VAL A 7 11.06 -5.14 -19.87
C VAL A 7 11.35 -5.07 -18.38
N THR A 8 11.08 -3.93 -17.73
CA THR A 8 11.34 -3.74 -16.29
C THR A 8 10.18 -4.20 -15.41
N GLY A 9 9.03 -4.61 -15.99
CA GLY A 9 7.83 -4.96 -15.25
C GLY A 9 7.27 -3.79 -14.42
N LYS A 10 7.35 -2.57 -14.96
CA LYS A 10 6.99 -1.36 -14.22
C LYS A 10 5.48 -1.28 -13.98
N GLU A 11 5.09 -1.17 -12.71
CA GLU A 11 3.70 -0.93 -12.31
C GLU A 11 3.40 0.58 -12.23
N ASP A 12 2.12 0.91 -12.43
CA ASP A 12 1.60 2.29 -12.41
C ASP A 12 0.53 2.41 -11.32
N ASP A 13 0.80 3.24 -10.31
CA ASP A 13 -0.07 3.42 -9.14
C ASP A 13 -1.26 4.37 -9.38
N LEU A 14 -1.42 4.89 -10.61
CA LEU A 14 -2.51 5.77 -11.03
C LEU A 14 -2.69 7.00 -10.11
N ARG A 15 -1.60 7.68 -9.78
CA ARG A 15 -1.53 8.87 -8.93
C ARG A 15 -1.62 10.20 -9.69
N GLY A 16 -1.46 10.17 -11.01
CA GLY A 16 -1.34 11.31 -11.91
C GLY A 16 -2.61 11.61 -12.71
N LEU A 17 -2.65 12.80 -13.30
CA LEU A 17 -3.79 13.23 -14.12
C LEU A 17 -3.93 12.40 -15.40
N LYS A 18 -2.84 12.28 -16.17
CA LYS A 18 -2.86 11.68 -17.51
C LYS A 18 -3.27 10.20 -17.47
N GLU A 19 -2.64 9.41 -16.61
CA GLU A 19 -2.93 7.97 -16.50
C GLU A 19 -4.39 7.70 -16.10
N ASN A 20 -4.93 8.44 -15.12
CA ASN A 20 -6.34 8.31 -14.74
C ASN A 20 -7.30 8.68 -15.89
N VAL A 21 -6.97 9.70 -16.68
CA VAL A 21 -7.74 10.03 -17.89
C VAL A 21 -7.70 8.88 -18.91
N VAL A 22 -6.52 8.30 -19.15
CA VAL A 22 -6.35 7.21 -20.13
C VAL A 22 -7.11 5.95 -19.72
N VAL A 23 -7.16 5.62 -18.43
CA VAL A 23 -7.88 4.43 -17.93
C VAL A 23 -9.36 4.68 -17.59
N GLY A 24 -9.84 5.93 -17.69
CA GLY A 24 -11.24 6.29 -17.44
C GLY A 24 -11.64 6.38 -15.95
N ARG A 25 -10.68 6.65 -15.06
CA ARG A 25 -10.93 6.88 -13.62
C ARG A 25 -11.09 8.36 -13.29
N LEU A 26 -11.68 8.67 -12.13
CA LEU A 26 -11.70 10.04 -11.59
C LEU A 26 -10.26 10.56 -11.49
N ILE A 27 -10.05 11.81 -11.90
CA ILE A 27 -8.73 12.44 -11.87
C ILE A 27 -8.42 12.98 -10.46
N PRO A 28 -7.14 13.06 -10.05
CA PRO A 28 -6.74 13.59 -8.74
C PRO A 28 -6.79 15.13 -8.70
N ALA A 29 -7.88 15.72 -9.18
CA ALA A 29 -8.10 17.16 -9.25
C ALA A 29 -9.59 17.48 -9.18
N GLY A 30 -9.92 18.71 -8.76
CA GLY A 30 -11.30 19.19 -8.68
C GLY A 30 -12.19 18.25 -7.86
N THR A 31 -13.32 17.84 -8.43
CA THR A 31 -14.29 16.93 -7.79
C THR A 31 -13.73 15.52 -7.55
N GLY A 32 -12.74 15.08 -8.33
CA GLY A 32 -12.09 13.79 -8.13
C GLY A 32 -11.06 13.78 -7.00
N LEU A 33 -10.67 14.94 -6.46
CA LEU A 33 -9.66 15.04 -5.40
C LEU A 33 -10.13 14.33 -4.11
N ALA A 34 -11.39 14.48 -3.71
CA ALA A 34 -11.92 13.85 -2.50
C ALA A 34 -11.82 12.31 -2.56
N TYR A 35 -12.11 11.72 -3.73
CA TYR A 35 -11.98 10.28 -3.96
C TYR A 35 -10.52 9.81 -3.80
N HIS A 36 -9.57 10.55 -4.38
CA HIS A 36 -8.15 10.20 -4.28
C HIS A 36 -7.58 10.38 -2.87
N LEU A 37 -8.00 11.42 -2.14
CA LEU A 37 -7.59 11.63 -0.76
C LEU A 37 -8.09 10.51 0.16
N GLU A 38 -9.35 10.12 0.01
CA GLU A 38 -9.93 9.03 0.79
C GLU A 38 -9.24 7.69 0.48
N ARG A 39 -8.97 7.39 -0.79
CA ARG A 39 -8.20 6.20 -1.17
C ARG A 39 -6.83 6.18 -0.51
N ARG A 40 -6.09 7.30 -0.56
CA ARG A 40 -4.77 7.40 0.08
C ARG A 40 -4.81 7.25 1.60
N ARG A 41 -5.89 7.73 2.24
CA ARG A 41 -6.11 7.54 3.67
C ARG A 41 -6.28 6.06 4.00
N GLN A 42 -7.14 5.37 3.25
CA GLN A 42 -7.36 3.93 3.44
C GLN A 42 -6.08 3.11 3.22
N GLU A 43 -5.28 3.46 2.20
CA GLU A 43 -3.98 2.83 1.96
C GLU A 43 -3.00 3.04 3.12
N ALA A 44 -2.95 4.26 3.68
CA ALA A 44 -2.12 4.55 4.85
C ALA A 44 -2.58 3.80 6.10
N GLU A 45 -3.89 3.78 6.37
CA GLU A 45 -4.47 3.04 7.50
C GLU A 45 -4.23 1.53 7.39
N ALA A 46 -4.35 0.97 6.18
CA ALA A 46 -4.05 -0.44 5.93
C ALA A 46 -2.57 -0.76 6.18
N ALA A 47 -1.65 0.10 5.71
CA ALA A 47 -0.22 -0.08 5.92
C ALA A 47 0.18 0.05 7.41
N GLU A 48 -0.42 1.00 8.15
CA GLU A 48 -0.21 1.13 9.59
C GLU A 48 -0.70 -0.11 10.35
N PHE A 49 -1.87 -0.64 9.98
CA PHE A 49 -2.42 -1.86 10.58
C PHE A 49 -1.56 -3.09 10.30
N GLU A 50 -1.08 -3.26 9.07
CA GLU A 50 -0.19 -4.35 8.68
C GLU A 50 1.11 -4.32 9.50
N LEU A 51 1.75 -3.16 9.62
CA LEU A 51 2.96 -2.99 10.41
C LEU A 51 2.75 -3.26 11.91
N HIS A 52 1.58 -2.86 12.44
CA HIS A 52 1.22 -3.16 13.83
C HIS A 52 1.08 -4.67 14.07
N ASN A 53 0.41 -5.38 13.15
CA ASN A 53 0.24 -6.83 13.26
C ASN A 53 1.58 -7.57 13.17
N ASP A 54 2.42 -7.24 12.20
CA ASP A 54 3.75 -7.83 12.04
C ASP A 54 4.59 -7.66 13.31
N PHE A 55 4.61 -6.46 13.89
CA PHE A 55 5.34 -6.22 15.13
C PHE A 55 4.79 -7.05 16.30
N SER A 56 3.46 -7.16 16.39
CA SER A 56 2.80 -7.94 17.44
C SER A 56 3.10 -9.45 17.32
N GLU A 57 3.18 -9.98 16.10
CA GLU A 57 3.49 -11.38 15.85
C GLU A 57 4.93 -11.72 16.25
N VAL A 58 5.88 -10.84 15.93
CA VAL A 58 7.29 -11.03 16.32
C VAL A 58 7.47 -11.04 17.84
N ASP A 59 6.82 -10.12 18.56
CA ASP A 59 6.90 -10.05 20.03
C ASP A 59 6.29 -11.29 20.71
N GLN A 60 5.16 -11.76 20.17
CA GLN A 60 4.53 -13.01 20.61
C GLN A 60 5.43 -14.22 20.37
N ALA A 61 6.01 -14.35 19.18
CA ALA A 61 6.89 -15.45 18.83
C ALA A 61 8.15 -15.48 19.72
N PHE A 62 8.74 -14.31 19.99
CA PHE A 62 9.90 -14.19 20.87
C PHE A 62 9.57 -14.57 22.32
N SER A 63 8.46 -14.07 22.83
CA SER A 63 7.98 -14.42 24.18
C SER A 63 7.70 -15.92 24.31
N GLN A 64 7.11 -16.53 23.28
CA GLN A 64 6.85 -17.97 23.26
C GLN A 64 8.16 -18.79 23.30
N ALA A 65 9.18 -18.39 22.53
CA ALA A 65 10.47 -19.07 22.49
C ALA A 65 11.22 -19.02 23.83
N LEU A 66 11.22 -17.86 24.50
CA LEU A 66 11.85 -17.74 25.82
C LEU A 66 11.15 -18.59 26.89
N ASN A 67 9.83 -18.73 26.80
CA ASN A 67 9.07 -19.56 27.74
C ASN A 67 9.25 -21.06 27.48
N SER A 68 9.58 -21.47 26.25
CA SER A 68 9.81 -22.89 25.93
C SER A 68 11.14 -23.45 26.41
N ASP A 69 12.14 -22.59 26.68
CA ASP A 69 13.49 -23.01 27.12
C ASP A 69 13.61 -23.21 28.66
N GLN A 70 12.50 -23.10 29.41
CA GLN A 70 12.52 -23.18 30.88
C GLN A 70 12.13 -24.56 31.48
N PHE A 71 12.13 -25.64 30.70
CA PHE A 71 12.00 -27.03 31.18
C PHE A 71 13.02 -27.98 30.54
#